data_AF-B9VNZ4-F1
#
_entry.id   AF-B9VNZ4-F1
#
_cell.length_a   1.000
_cell.length_b   1.000
_cell.length_c   1.000
_cell.angle_alpha   90.00
_cell.angle_beta   90.00
_cell.angle_gamma   90.00
#
_symmetry.space_group_name_H-M   'P 1'
#
loop_
_entity.id
_entity.type
_entity.pdbx_description
1 polymer ?
#
loop_
_entity_poly.entity_id
_entity_poly.type
_entity_poly.pdbx_seq_one_letter_code
_entity_poly.pdbx_strand_id
1 'polypeptide(L)'
;MQLHNKMQSTYPRYNYKRMLCMVFVPVILSSFFAEDALASKSTLFAFHREPTNRRLTRRASRGQLLNSRRGSDDASESSDRYSGRSGGSKNSGQSPWIKYMQKFDIPRNHGSGIYVDLGGYESVGSKSYRMPVGKCPVVGKIIDLGNGADFLDPISSEDPSYRGLAFPETAVDSNIPTQPKTRGSSSVTAAKLSPVSAKDLRRWGYEGNDVANCSEYASNLIPASDKTTKYRYPFVFDSDNQMCYILYSAIQYNQGNRYCDNDGSSEEGTSSLLCMKPYKSAEDAHLYYGSAKVDPDWEENCPMHPVRDAIFGKWSGGSCVAIAPAFQEYANSTEDCAAILFDNSATDLDIDVVNEEFNELKELTSGLKRLNLSKVANAIFSPLSNVAGTSRISRGVGMNWATYDKDSGMCALINETPNCLILNAGSIALTAIGSPLEYDAVNYPCHIDTNGYVEPRAKTTNKYLDVPFEVTTALSMKTLKCNAYVHTKYSDSCGTYFLCSDVKPNWFIRFLHMIGLYNTKRIVIFVCCTTTAIVLTIWIWKRFIKAKKEPAPPSFDKYLSNYDYDTTLDADNETEQRLDSSAYSWGEAVQRPSDVTPVKLSKIN
;
A
#
# COMPACT_ATOMS: atom_id res chain seq x y z
N MET A 1 33.54 -82.40 -8.11
CA MET A 1 34.31 -81.44 -8.94
C MET A 1 34.79 -80.31 -8.02
N GLN A 2 35.98 -79.74 -8.25
CA GLN A 2 36.70 -78.93 -7.24
C GLN A 2 36.16 -77.48 -7.13
N LEU A 3 36.15 -76.87 -5.93
CA LEU A 3 37.15 -75.87 -5.48
C LEU A 3 36.82 -75.18 -4.14
N HIS A 4 37.91 -74.94 -3.39
CA HIS A 4 38.18 -74.15 -2.17
C HIS A 4 37.12 -73.29 -1.42
N ASN A 5 37.13 -73.45 -0.08
CA ASN A 5 37.57 -72.49 0.98
C ASN A 5 37.50 -70.97 0.67
N LYS A 6 37.16 -70.07 1.61
CA LYS A 6 37.62 -70.01 3.02
C LYS A 6 36.77 -69.01 3.86
N MET A 7 36.71 -69.19 5.19
CA MET A 7 36.17 -68.19 6.14
C MET A 7 37.03 -66.91 6.19
N GLN A 8 36.41 -65.75 6.48
CA GLN A 8 37.12 -64.58 7.00
C GLN A 8 36.24 -63.67 7.89
N SER A 9 36.84 -63.18 8.97
CA SER A 9 36.26 -62.30 10.00
C SER A 9 36.24 -60.82 9.55
N THR A 10 35.28 -60.03 10.03
CA THR A 10 35.17 -58.59 9.74
C THR A 10 35.09 -57.71 11.00
N TYR A 11 36.02 -56.75 11.10
CA TYR A 11 36.00 -55.64 12.05
C TYR A 11 35.25 -54.42 11.45
N PRO A 12 34.65 -53.53 12.26
CA PRO A 12 33.87 -52.39 11.77
C PRO A 12 34.76 -51.22 11.29
N ARG A 13 34.40 -50.60 10.15
CA ARG A 13 35.03 -49.36 9.64
C ARG A 13 34.37 -48.11 10.21
N TYR A 14 35.19 -47.16 10.68
CA TYR A 14 34.74 -45.82 11.09
C TYR A 14 34.31 -44.97 9.87
N ASN A 15 33.21 -44.22 10.00
CA ASN A 15 32.47 -43.72 8.83
C ASN A 15 32.61 -42.19 8.62
N TYR A 16 33.53 -41.78 7.74
CA TYR A 16 33.94 -40.36 7.54
C TYR A 16 32.83 -39.45 6.97
N LYS A 17 31.78 -40.01 6.34
CA LYS A 17 30.75 -39.25 5.62
C LYS A 17 29.88 -38.35 6.52
N ARG A 18 29.67 -38.69 7.80
CA ARG A 18 28.84 -37.87 8.73
C ARG A 18 29.49 -36.54 9.12
N MET A 19 30.83 -36.43 9.05
CA MET A 19 31.53 -35.21 9.46
C MET A 19 31.48 -34.11 8.39
N LEU A 20 31.39 -34.46 7.11
CA LEU A 20 31.31 -33.49 6.01
C LEU A 20 29.98 -32.72 6.02
N CYS A 21 28.86 -33.41 6.31
CA CYS A 21 27.53 -32.79 6.32
C CYS A 21 27.35 -31.73 7.42
N MET A 22 28.03 -31.84 8.56
CA MET A 22 27.91 -30.86 9.64
C MET A 22 28.62 -29.52 9.35
N VAL A 23 29.52 -29.47 8.37
CA VAL A 23 30.32 -28.26 8.05
C VAL A 23 29.70 -27.45 6.92
N PHE A 24 29.03 -28.07 5.95
CA PHE A 24 28.43 -27.37 4.81
C PHE A 24 27.05 -26.76 5.10
N VAL A 25 26.23 -27.40 5.94
CA VAL A 25 24.87 -26.92 6.24
C VAL A 25 24.85 -25.50 6.88
N PRO A 26 25.72 -25.16 7.86
CA PRO A 26 25.75 -23.80 8.42
C PRO A 26 26.17 -22.72 7.42
N VAL A 27 27.07 -23.05 6.48
CA VAL A 27 27.60 -22.09 5.50
C VAL A 27 26.52 -21.72 4.49
N ILE A 28 25.79 -22.70 3.96
CA ILE A 28 24.71 -22.47 2.99
C ILE A 28 23.56 -21.68 3.64
N LEU A 29 23.20 -21.99 4.89
CA LEU A 29 22.24 -21.20 5.65
C LEU A 29 22.70 -19.75 5.88
N SER A 30 24.00 -19.51 6.11
CA SER A 30 24.51 -18.16 6.33
C SER A 30 24.47 -17.26 5.09
N SER A 31 24.58 -17.82 3.89
CA SER A 31 24.46 -17.07 2.62
C SER A 31 23.03 -16.59 2.36
N PHE A 32 21.99 -17.37 2.71
CA PHE A 32 20.59 -16.97 2.51
C PHE A 32 20.13 -15.82 3.43
N PHE A 33 20.84 -15.52 4.52
CA PHE A 33 20.54 -14.39 5.41
C PHE A 33 21.38 -13.13 5.12
N ALA A 34 22.23 -13.14 4.07
CA ALA A 34 23.15 -12.04 3.78
C ALA A 34 22.57 -11.00 2.81
N GLU A 35 21.67 -11.39 1.90
CA GLU A 35 21.13 -10.51 0.86
C GLU A 35 20.13 -9.48 1.44
N ASP A 36 19.26 -9.89 2.38
CA ASP A 36 18.29 -9.00 3.05
C ASP A 36 18.94 -7.95 3.98
N ALA A 37 20.24 -8.10 4.32
CA ALA A 37 20.86 -7.35 5.41
C ALA A 37 21.54 -6.02 5.02
N LEU A 38 21.63 -5.71 3.72
CA LEU A 38 22.36 -4.54 3.21
C LEU A 38 21.58 -3.21 3.35
N ALA A 39 20.26 -3.24 3.45
CA ALA A 39 19.39 -2.07 3.51
C ALA A 39 19.06 -1.61 4.95
N SER A 40 20.06 -1.14 5.71
CA SER A 40 19.81 -0.11 6.76
C SER A 40 21.10 0.52 7.35
N LYS A 41 21.07 1.84 7.45
CA LYS A 41 21.94 2.65 8.32
C LYS A 41 21.02 3.33 9.34
N SER A 42 21.22 3.08 10.64
CA SER A 42 20.58 3.86 11.71
C SER A 42 21.55 4.07 12.88
N THR A 43 21.44 5.25 13.48
CA THR A 43 22.30 5.76 14.56
C THR A 43 21.64 5.63 15.93
N LEU A 44 22.45 5.70 16.99
CA LEU A 44 22.06 5.42 18.38
C LEU A 44 21.48 6.64 19.11
N PHE A 45 20.51 6.40 20.01
CA PHE A 45 20.38 7.16 21.27
C PHE A 45 19.72 6.34 22.40
N ALA A 46 20.00 6.72 23.65
CA ALA A 46 19.50 6.19 24.92
C ALA A 46 19.59 7.31 25.99
N PHE A 47 19.04 7.25 27.21
CA PHE A 47 18.48 6.17 28.05
C PHE A 47 17.27 6.70 28.86
N HIS A 48 16.43 5.83 29.44
CA HIS A 48 16.31 5.67 30.92
C HIS A 48 15.29 4.62 31.39
N ARG A 49 15.47 4.14 32.62
CA ARG A 49 14.72 3.07 33.29
C ARG A 49 14.07 3.62 34.56
N GLU A 50 12.76 3.44 34.72
CA GLU A 50 12.01 3.85 35.92
C GLU A 50 12.27 2.92 37.13
N PRO A 51 12.12 3.42 38.37
CA PRO A 51 11.87 2.60 39.55
C PRO A 51 10.37 2.47 39.86
N THR A 52 9.94 1.25 40.16
CA THR A 52 8.57 0.91 40.57
C THR A 52 8.29 1.26 42.04
N ASN A 53 7.02 1.50 42.41
CA ASN A 53 6.56 1.10 43.74
C ASN A 53 5.04 0.87 43.90
N ARG A 54 4.66 0.35 45.07
CA ARG A 54 3.52 -0.55 45.29
C ARG A 54 2.18 0.09 45.72
N ARG A 55 1.12 -0.68 45.47
CA ARG A 55 -0.24 -0.68 46.06
C ARG A 55 -0.33 -0.21 47.53
N LEU A 56 -1.43 0.49 47.83
CA LEU A 56 -2.13 0.44 49.13
C LEU A 56 -3.65 0.43 48.92
N THR A 57 -4.42 0.10 49.97
CA THR A 57 -5.78 -0.47 49.87
C THR A 57 -6.89 0.33 50.58
N ARG A 58 -8.14 0.06 50.19
CA ARG A 58 -9.42 0.27 50.93
C ARG A 58 -9.76 1.68 51.47
N ARG A 59 -10.93 2.18 51.06
CA ARG A 59 -12.15 2.14 51.91
C ARG A 59 -13.42 2.45 51.14
N ALA A 60 -14.55 1.96 51.65
CA ALA A 60 -15.90 2.34 51.22
C ALA A 60 -16.55 3.21 52.30
N SER A 61 -17.48 4.07 51.90
CA SER A 61 -18.49 4.67 52.79
C SER A 61 -19.80 4.91 52.03
N ARG A 62 -20.90 4.95 52.79
CA ARG A 62 -22.29 4.78 52.34
C ARG A 62 -23.15 5.86 53.01
N GLY A 63 -24.04 6.51 52.26
CA GLY A 63 -25.07 7.44 52.75
C GLY A 63 -25.91 7.89 51.54
N GLN A 64 -27.20 7.56 51.44
CA GLN A 64 -28.36 8.14 52.15
C GLN A 64 -28.67 9.59 51.71
N LEU A 65 -29.92 10.03 51.53
CA LEU A 65 -31.25 9.40 51.26
C LEU A 65 -32.23 10.57 50.94
N LEU A 66 -33.49 10.27 50.58
CA LEU A 66 -34.69 11.16 50.45
C LEU A 66 -34.92 11.76 49.03
N ASN A 67 -36.03 11.52 48.33
CA ASN A 67 -37.49 11.78 48.58
C ASN A 67 -37.89 13.26 48.31
N SER A 68 -39.01 13.62 47.63
CA SER A 68 -40.19 12.85 47.19
C SER A 68 -41.10 13.55 46.15
N ARG A 69 -42.02 12.77 45.51
CA ARG A 69 -43.42 13.08 45.05
C ARG A 69 -43.65 14.02 43.83
N ARG A 70 -44.34 13.52 42.77
CA ARG A 70 -45.80 13.63 42.37
C ARG A 70 -46.16 14.98 41.73
N GLY A 71 -46.98 15.08 40.67
CA GLY A 71 -47.72 14.09 39.84
C GLY A 71 -48.00 14.67 38.43
N SER A 72 -48.21 13.83 37.40
CA SER A 72 -49.52 13.52 36.77
C SER A 72 -50.06 14.58 35.79
N ASP A 73 -50.07 14.20 34.51
CA ASP A 73 -51.04 14.50 33.41
C ASP A 73 -51.33 16.01 33.11
N ASP A 74 -51.24 16.51 31.88
CA ASP A 74 -52.01 16.06 30.70
C ASP A 74 -51.42 16.57 29.36
N ALA A 75 -52.04 16.19 28.23
CA ALA A 75 -51.55 16.48 26.87
C ALA A 75 -52.00 17.83 26.27
N SER A 76 -51.18 18.44 25.39
CA SER A 76 -51.63 19.10 24.15
C SER A 76 -50.46 19.56 23.25
N GLU A 77 -50.81 19.91 22.01
CA GLU A 77 -49.90 20.15 20.88
C GLU A 77 -49.11 21.48 20.89
N SER A 78 -48.23 21.53 19.89
CA SER A 78 -47.79 22.73 19.15
C SER A 78 -46.47 23.39 19.53
N SER A 79 -45.80 23.78 18.46
CA SER A 79 -44.63 24.65 18.35
C SER A 79 -44.53 25.76 19.39
N ASP A 80 -43.34 25.95 19.96
CA ASP A 80 -42.52 27.06 19.47
C ASP A 80 -41.02 26.96 19.74
N ARG A 81 -40.26 27.81 19.03
CA ARG A 81 -38.82 27.98 19.20
C ARG A 81 -38.50 28.63 20.55
N TYR A 82 -37.53 28.10 21.29
CA TYR A 82 -36.75 28.94 22.21
C TYR A 82 -35.27 28.56 22.29
N SER A 83 -34.42 29.58 22.37
CA SER A 83 -32.97 29.46 22.46
C SER A 83 -32.51 29.02 23.85
N GLY A 84 -32.09 27.76 23.97
CA GLY A 84 -31.51 27.20 25.18
C GLY A 84 -30.00 27.48 25.29
N ARG A 85 -29.63 28.50 26.07
CA ARG A 85 -28.22 28.85 26.39
C ARG A 85 -27.62 27.82 27.36
N SER A 86 -26.97 26.77 26.86
CA SER A 86 -26.19 25.82 27.67
C SER A 86 -24.68 26.12 27.60
N GLY A 87 -24.01 26.03 28.76
CA GLY A 87 -22.68 26.57 28.99
C GLY A 87 -21.60 26.17 27.98
N GLY A 88 -20.79 27.15 27.57
CA GLY A 88 -19.62 26.91 26.73
C GLY A 88 -18.63 25.97 27.40
N SER A 89 -18.60 24.72 26.94
CA SER A 89 -17.48 23.83 27.20
C SER A 89 -16.22 24.42 26.55
N LYS A 90 -15.14 24.49 27.32
CA LYS A 90 -13.85 25.07 26.94
C LYS A 90 -13.33 24.44 25.63
N ASN A 91 -12.66 25.24 24.80
CA ASN A 91 -11.98 24.81 23.55
C ASN A 91 -11.21 23.48 23.72
N SER A 92 -11.78 22.37 23.22
CA SER A 92 -11.15 21.04 23.30
C SER A 92 -11.51 20.09 22.15
N GLY A 93 -12.00 20.61 21.01
CA GLY A 93 -12.75 19.80 20.02
C GLY A 93 -12.24 19.78 18.57
N GLN A 94 -11.23 20.58 18.20
CA GLN A 94 -10.71 20.56 16.83
C GLN A 94 -9.75 19.38 16.63
N SER A 95 -9.99 18.58 15.58
CA SER A 95 -9.08 17.51 15.17
C SER A 95 -7.76 18.10 14.68
N PRO A 96 -6.59 17.54 15.06
CA PRO A 96 -5.29 18.01 14.55
C PRO A 96 -5.17 17.82 13.02
N TRP A 97 -6.03 16.98 12.44
CA TRP A 97 -6.08 16.67 11.02
C TRP A 97 -6.74 17.74 10.14
N ILE A 98 -7.49 18.71 10.71
CA ILE A 98 -8.34 19.63 9.93
C ILE A 98 -7.59 20.31 8.79
N LYS A 99 -6.39 20.86 9.05
CA LYS A 99 -5.62 21.57 8.01
C LYS A 99 -5.15 20.64 6.89
N TYR A 100 -4.61 19.47 7.24
CA TYR A 100 -4.08 18.52 6.26
C TYR A 100 -5.19 17.85 5.44
N MET A 101 -6.31 17.51 6.10
CA MET A 101 -7.41 16.79 5.47
C MET A 101 -8.35 17.68 4.67
N GLN A 102 -8.24 19.01 4.79
CA GLN A 102 -9.08 19.94 4.05
C GLN A 102 -9.07 19.65 2.54
N LYS A 103 -7.91 19.36 1.93
CA LYS A 103 -7.80 19.07 0.49
C LYS A 103 -8.55 17.81 0.03
N PHE A 104 -8.78 16.86 0.94
CA PHE A 104 -9.51 15.62 0.63
C PHE A 104 -11.04 15.80 0.66
N ASP A 105 -11.57 16.97 1.04
CA ASP A 105 -13.01 17.30 0.96
C ASP A 105 -13.44 17.60 -0.50
N ILE A 106 -13.42 16.57 -1.33
CA ILE A 106 -13.70 16.63 -2.77
C ILE A 106 -15.05 17.32 -3.12
N PRO A 107 -16.18 17.05 -2.45
CA PRO A 107 -17.44 17.77 -2.68
C PRO A 107 -17.33 19.29 -2.46
N ARG A 108 -16.40 19.74 -1.62
CA ARG A 108 -16.18 21.16 -1.32
C ARG A 108 -15.16 21.81 -2.24
N ASN A 109 -14.03 21.14 -2.46
CA ASN A 109 -12.88 21.71 -3.18
C ASN A 109 -13.08 21.57 -4.69
N HIS A 110 -13.36 20.36 -5.18
CA HIS A 110 -13.59 20.12 -6.61
C HIS A 110 -15.03 20.48 -7.02
N GLY A 111 -16.03 19.97 -6.29
CA GLY A 111 -17.43 20.43 -6.37
C GLY A 111 -18.23 20.05 -7.62
N SER A 112 -17.71 19.19 -8.49
CA SER A 112 -18.36 18.68 -9.71
C SER A 112 -18.11 17.18 -9.89
N GLY A 113 -18.59 16.56 -10.97
CA GLY A 113 -18.23 15.19 -11.31
C GLY A 113 -16.76 15.05 -11.70
N ILE A 114 -16.17 13.87 -11.45
CA ILE A 114 -14.77 13.54 -11.71
C ILE A 114 -14.67 12.58 -12.91
N TYR A 115 -15.41 11.47 -12.87
CA TYR A 115 -15.54 10.54 -13.99
C TYR A 115 -16.10 11.29 -15.22
N VAL A 116 -17.29 11.87 -15.06
CA VAL A 116 -17.91 12.80 -16.02
C VAL A 116 -18.22 14.11 -15.31
N ASP A 117 -17.51 15.18 -15.68
CA ASP A 117 -17.73 16.56 -15.20
C ASP A 117 -18.65 17.30 -16.17
N LEU A 118 -19.90 17.51 -15.78
CA LEU A 118 -20.89 18.28 -16.56
C LEU A 118 -21.78 19.12 -15.63
N GLY A 119 -21.24 19.54 -14.49
CA GLY A 119 -21.99 20.23 -13.44
C GLY A 119 -22.44 21.65 -13.79
N GLY A 120 -21.81 22.28 -14.80
CA GLY A 120 -22.16 23.62 -15.28
C GLY A 120 -23.22 23.62 -16.37
N TYR A 121 -24.02 24.69 -16.39
CA TYR A 121 -25.01 24.98 -17.44
C TYR A 121 -24.87 26.43 -17.89
N GLU A 122 -24.67 26.65 -19.18
CA GLU A 122 -24.58 27.99 -19.76
C GLU A 122 -25.32 28.07 -21.09
N SER A 123 -25.91 29.23 -21.36
CA SER A 123 -26.62 29.50 -22.62
C SER A 123 -25.64 30.00 -23.69
N VAL A 124 -25.73 29.45 -24.89
CA VAL A 124 -25.02 29.91 -26.09
C VAL A 124 -26.07 30.19 -27.15
N GLY A 125 -26.37 31.48 -27.39
CA GLY A 125 -27.51 31.89 -28.17
C GLY A 125 -28.83 31.43 -27.54
N SER A 126 -29.63 30.64 -28.26
CA SER A 126 -30.94 30.14 -27.81
C SER A 126 -30.91 28.75 -27.16
N LYS A 127 -29.75 28.13 -27.00
CA LYS A 127 -29.59 26.76 -26.47
C LYS A 127 -28.78 26.76 -25.17
N SER A 128 -29.19 25.92 -24.22
CA SER A 128 -28.39 25.63 -23.02
C SER A 128 -27.46 24.46 -23.30
N TYR A 129 -26.20 24.60 -22.90
CA TYR A 129 -25.17 23.57 -23.00
C TYR A 129 -24.64 23.23 -21.60
N ARG A 130 -24.21 21.97 -21.42
CA ARG A 130 -23.48 21.54 -20.21
C ARG A 130 -21.99 21.73 -20.40
N MET A 131 -21.27 22.05 -19.33
CA MET A 131 -19.81 22.18 -19.36
C MET A 131 -19.17 21.68 -18.06
N PRO A 132 -17.89 21.26 -18.09
CA PRO A 132 -17.12 20.97 -16.89
C PRO A 132 -16.97 22.22 -16.00
N VAL A 133 -17.03 22.03 -14.67
CA VAL A 133 -16.86 23.11 -13.67
C VAL A 133 -16.06 22.68 -12.43
N GLY A 134 -15.50 21.47 -12.44
CA GLY A 134 -14.65 20.94 -11.38
C GLY A 134 -13.39 21.79 -11.19
N LYS A 135 -13.12 22.19 -9.94
CA LYS A 135 -12.04 23.14 -9.61
C LYS A 135 -10.68 22.49 -9.36
N CYS A 136 -10.59 21.17 -9.45
CA CYS A 136 -9.32 20.45 -9.37
C CYS A 136 -9.08 19.78 -10.73
N PRO A 137 -7.85 19.81 -11.27
CA PRO A 137 -7.51 19.01 -12.45
C PRO A 137 -7.53 17.53 -12.07
N VAL A 138 -7.89 16.66 -13.01
CA VAL A 138 -7.91 15.21 -12.84
C VAL A 138 -6.70 14.64 -13.57
N VAL A 139 -5.76 14.11 -12.80
CA VAL A 139 -4.49 13.55 -13.28
C VAL A 139 -4.74 12.20 -13.96
N GLY A 140 -4.09 11.91 -15.08
CA GLY A 140 -4.21 10.63 -15.79
C GLY A 140 -5.59 10.33 -16.40
N LYS A 141 -6.47 11.33 -16.52
CA LYS A 141 -7.78 11.16 -17.15
C LYS A 141 -7.66 11.33 -18.67
N ILE A 142 -7.88 10.24 -19.39
CA ILE A 142 -8.04 10.22 -20.85
C ILE A 142 -9.49 9.99 -21.23
N ILE A 143 -9.84 10.24 -22.49
CA ILE A 143 -11.10 9.80 -23.08
C ILE A 143 -10.77 8.70 -24.10
N ASP A 144 -11.16 7.46 -23.79
CA ASP A 144 -11.08 6.34 -24.72
C ASP A 144 -12.13 6.54 -25.83
N LEU A 145 -11.72 6.43 -27.08
CA LEU A 145 -12.53 6.71 -28.27
C LEU A 145 -12.67 5.45 -29.12
N GLY A 146 -13.90 5.09 -29.49
CA GLY A 146 -14.19 3.86 -30.22
C GLY A 146 -13.59 3.80 -31.64
N ASN A 147 -13.23 4.94 -32.25
CA ASN A 147 -12.50 4.96 -33.51
C ASN A 147 -10.99 4.68 -33.36
N GLY A 148 -10.47 4.56 -32.13
CA GLY A 148 -9.06 4.30 -31.82
C GLY A 148 -8.13 5.52 -32.01
N ALA A 149 -8.68 6.72 -32.18
CA ALA A 149 -7.90 7.96 -32.26
C ALA A 149 -7.42 8.41 -30.88
N ASP A 150 -6.35 9.22 -30.84
CA ASP A 150 -6.04 9.99 -29.63
C ASP A 150 -7.11 11.08 -29.45
N PHE A 151 -7.65 11.23 -28.24
CA PHE A 151 -8.60 12.29 -27.94
C PHE A 151 -7.99 13.70 -27.99
N LEU A 152 -6.66 13.81 -27.94
CA LEU A 152 -5.91 15.05 -28.19
C LEU A 152 -5.76 15.39 -29.69
N ASP A 153 -6.13 14.50 -30.60
CA ASP A 153 -6.16 14.83 -32.03
C ASP A 153 -7.28 15.85 -32.36
N PRO A 154 -7.10 16.71 -33.37
CA PRO A 154 -8.13 17.66 -33.80
C PRO A 154 -9.41 16.96 -34.24
N ILE A 155 -10.56 17.47 -33.81
CA ILE A 155 -11.88 16.98 -34.26
C ILE A 155 -12.11 17.16 -35.78
N SER A 156 -11.32 18.01 -36.44
CA SER A 156 -11.40 18.32 -37.87
C SER A 156 -10.44 17.53 -38.76
N SER A 157 -9.74 16.51 -38.26
CA SER A 157 -8.87 15.66 -39.10
C SER A 157 -9.62 15.11 -40.31
N GLU A 158 -8.99 15.12 -41.49
CA GLU A 158 -9.66 14.71 -42.73
C GLU A 158 -10.10 13.24 -42.65
N ASP A 159 -9.19 12.36 -42.24
CA ASP A 159 -9.43 10.94 -41.95
C ASP A 159 -10.23 10.78 -40.65
N PRO A 160 -11.43 10.14 -40.68
CA PRO A 160 -12.23 9.84 -39.49
C PRO A 160 -11.50 9.02 -38.41
N SER A 161 -10.48 8.26 -38.78
CA SER A 161 -9.68 7.39 -37.89
C SER A 161 -8.73 8.17 -36.98
N TYR A 162 -8.45 9.44 -37.32
CA TYR A 162 -7.58 10.35 -36.56
C TYR A 162 -8.34 11.60 -36.07
N ARG A 163 -9.67 11.50 -35.91
CA ARG A 163 -10.47 12.56 -35.28
C ARG A 163 -10.54 12.32 -33.80
N GLY A 164 -9.94 13.20 -33.02
CA GLY A 164 -10.08 13.27 -31.57
C GLY A 164 -11.13 14.29 -31.14
N LEU A 165 -10.93 14.88 -29.95
CA LEU A 165 -11.80 15.88 -29.34
C LEU A 165 -11.17 17.28 -29.25
N ALA A 166 -9.89 17.43 -29.62
CA ALA A 166 -9.21 18.72 -29.54
C ALA A 166 -9.74 19.74 -30.56
N PHE A 167 -9.44 21.01 -30.31
CA PHE A 167 -9.78 22.12 -31.19
C PHE A 167 -9.28 21.89 -32.64
N PRO A 168 -10.06 22.30 -33.65
CA PRO A 168 -9.66 22.18 -35.04
C PRO A 168 -8.42 23.04 -35.33
N GLU A 169 -7.67 22.69 -36.37
CA GLU A 169 -6.47 23.41 -36.84
C GLU A 169 -6.80 24.77 -37.52
N THR A 170 -7.67 25.57 -36.92
CA THR A 170 -8.04 26.89 -37.44
C THR A 170 -7.08 27.96 -36.93
N ALA A 171 -6.34 28.55 -37.87
CA ALA A 171 -5.56 29.75 -37.68
C ALA A 171 -6.48 30.93 -37.28
N VAL A 172 -6.09 31.70 -36.25
CA VAL A 172 -6.78 32.95 -35.92
C VAL A 172 -6.27 34.07 -36.83
N ASP A 173 -7.18 34.89 -37.37
CA ASP A 173 -6.86 36.24 -37.86
C ASP A 173 -6.47 37.14 -36.67
N SER A 174 -5.28 36.89 -36.14
CA SER A 174 -4.78 37.49 -34.92
C SER A 174 -4.29 38.92 -35.18
N ASN A 175 -5.19 39.89 -35.05
CA ASN A 175 -4.88 41.31 -34.89
C ASN A 175 -4.17 41.58 -33.55
N ILE A 176 -3.01 40.94 -33.33
CA ILE A 176 -2.16 41.17 -32.15
C ILE A 176 -1.52 42.56 -32.31
N PRO A 177 -1.69 43.48 -31.34
CA PRO A 177 -1.01 44.77 -31.35
C PRO A 177 0.50 44.57 -31.28
N THR A 178 1.18 44.69 -32.42
CA THR A 178 2.64 44.63 -32.46
C THR A 178 3.24 45.95 -32.02
N GLN A 179 4.06 45.92 -30.96
CA GLN A 179 5.03 46.98 -30.65
C GLN A 179 5.85 47.33 -31.91
N PRO A 180 6.27 48.59 -32.11
CA PRO A 180 6.80 49.07 -33.39
C PRO A 180 8.06 48.30 -33.83
N LYS A 181 8.01 47.81 -35.06
CA LYS A 181 8.97 46.86 -35.66
C LYS A 181 10.38 47.44 -35.77
N THR A 182 11.37 46.75 -35.20
CA THR A 182 12.73 46.71 -35.78
C THR A 182 12.72 45.80 -37.02
N ARG A 183 13.39 46.23 -38.10
CA ARG A 183 13.37 45.53 -39.39
C ARG A 183 14.23 44.27 -39.36
N GLY A 184 13.60 43.09 -39.37
CA GLY A 184 14.30 41.82 -39.62
C GLY A 184 13.43 40.58 -39.43
N SER A 185 13.11 39.89 -40.53
CA SER A 185 12.67 38.48 -40.62
C SER A 185 11.69 37.91 -39.58
N SER A 186 10.40 37.86 -39.92
CA SER A 186 9.61 36.61 -39.94
C SER A 186 8.18 36.90 -40.43
N SER A 187 7.55 35.90 -41.07
CA SER A 187 6.14 35.98 -41.43
C SER A 187 5.27 36.11 -40.18
N VAL A 188 4.11 36.75 -40.29
CA VAL A 188 3.07 36.65 -39.25
C VAL A 188 2.48 35.24 -39.37
N THR A 189 3.08 34.27 -38.69
CA THR A 189 2.45 32.97 -38.47
C THR A 189 1.18 33.22 -37.68
N ALA A 190 0.04 32.99 -38.33
CA ALA A 190 -1.26 33.04 -37.68
C ALA A 190 -1.25 32.07 -36.49
N ALA A 191 -1.59 32.58 -35.30
CA ALA A 191 -1.52 31.77 -34.10
C ALA A 191 -2.59 30.67 -34.16
N LYS A 192 -2.19 29.40 -33.95
CA LYS A 192 -3.12 28.32 -33.65
C LYS A 192 -3.72 28.58 -32.26
N LEU A 193 -5.03 28.37 -32.10
CA LEU A 193 -5.73 28.43 -30.81
C LEU A 193 -5.36 27.29 -29.87
N SER A 194 -5.00 26.14 -30.44
CA SER A 194 -4.68 24.91 -29.73
C SER A 194 -3.93 23.97 -30.69
N PRO A 195 -3.03 23.12 -30.19
CA PRO A 195 -2.43 23.22 -28.85
C PRO A 195 -1.47 24.42 -28.74
N VAL A 196 -1.20 24.87 -27.52
CA VAL A 196 -0.31 26.00 -27.20
C VAL A 196 0.75 25.56 -26.19
N SER A 197 2.01 25.96 -26.37
CA SER A 197 3.05 25.62 -25.40
C SER A 197 2.95 26.45 -24.12
N ALA A 198 3.30 25.87 -22.97
CA ALA A 198 3.39 26.60 -21.70
C ALA A 198 4.34 27.81 -21.77
N LYS A 199 5.36 27.74 -22.64
CA LYS A 199 6.28 28.85 -22.93
C LYS A 199 5.58 30.01 -23.63
N ASP A 200 4.65 29.74 -24.55
CA ASP A 200 3.87 30.79 -25.22
C ASP A 200 2.82 31.39 -24.29
N LEU A 201 2.17 30.60 -23.43
CA LEU A 201 1.30 31.13 -22.38
C LEU A 201 2.06 32.11 -21.46
N ARG A 202 3.22 31.72 -20.93
CA ARG A 202 4.07 32.63 -20.13
C ARG A 202 4.50 33.89 -20.90
N ARG A 203 4.76 33.76 -22.21
CA ARG A 203 5.06 34.91 -23.09
C ARG A 203 3.86 35.85 -23.30
N TRP A 204 2.63 35.34 -23.20
CA TRP A 204 1.40 36.13 -23.29
C TRP A 204 1.00 36.81 -21.97
N GLY A 205 1.72 36.56 -20.88
CA GLY A 205 1.52 37.22 -19.58
C GLY A 205 0.75 36.40 -18.55
N TYR A 206 0.61 35.09 -18.74
CA TYR A 206 0.07 34.19 -17.72
C TYR A 206 1.16 33.87 -16.67
N GLU A 207 0.86 34.08 -15.38
CA GLU A 207 1.85 34.09 -14.28
C GLU A 207 1.72 32.92 -13.27
N GLY A 208 0.71 32.05 -13.42
CA GLY A 208 0.49 30.89 -12.55
C GLY A 208 1.39 29.68 -12.89
N ASN A 209 1.10 28.53 -12.27
CA ASN A 209 1.65 27.24 -12.73
C ASN A 209 1.04 26.84 -14.08
N ASP A 210 1.67 25.90 -14.80
CA ASP A 210 1.34 25.67 -16.21
C ASP A 210 -0.07 25.10 -16.43
N VAL A 211 -0.59 24.32 -15.48
CA VAL A 211 -1.99 23.84 -15.47
C VAL A 211 -2.97 24.99 -15.22
N ALA A 212 -2.68 25.89 -14.26
CA ALA A 212 -3.49 27.07 -13.99
C ALA A 212 -3.48 28.05 -15.17
N ASN A 213 -2.32 28.24 -15.82
CA ASN A 213 -2.20 29.04 -17.04
C ASN A 213 -3.04 28.45 -18.19
N CYS A 214 -3.05 27.13 -18.34
CA CYS A 214 -3.90 26.44 -19.33
C CYS A 214 -5.40 26.58 -19.01
N SER A 215 -5.79 26.46 -17.73
CA SER A 215 -7.15 26.74 -17.24
C SER A 215 -7.59 28.17 -17.51
N GLU A 216 -6.74 29.15 -17.20
CA GLU A 216 -7.02 30.57 -17.42
C GLU A 216 -7.12 30.88 -18.92
N TYR A 217 -6.23 30.31 -19.75
CA TYR A 217 -6.28 30.41 -21.20
C TYR A 217 -7.60 29.85 -21.74
N ALA A 218 -8.01 28.64 -21.34
CA ALA A 218 -9.30 28.05 -21.67
C ALA A 218 -10.48 28.93 -21.21
N SER A 219 -10.34 29.63 -20.07
CA SER A 219 -11.33 30.57 -19.54
C SER A 219 -11.45 31.88 -20.32
N ASN A 220 -10.42 32.23 -21.10
CA ASN A 220 -10.40 33.39 -21.97
C ASN A 220 -10.92 33.07 -23.39
N LEU A 221 -11.09 31.80 -23.75
CA LEU A 221 -11.69 31.38 -25.01
C LEU A 221 -13.22 31.43 -24.95
N ILE A 222 -13.82 32.29 -25.77
CA ILE A 222 -15.27 32.51 -25.85
C ILE A 222 -15.78 32.01 -27.23
N PRO A 223 -16.84 31.18 -27.27
CA PRO A 223 -17.46 30.76 -28.53
C PRO A 223 -17.81 31.93 -29.46
N ALA A 224 -17.40 31.83 -30.73
CA ALA A 224 -17.61 32.91 -31.71
C ALA A 224 -19.10 33.18 -32.01
N SER A 225 -19.98 32.19 -31.80
CA SER A 225 -21.42 32.27 -31.99
C SER A 225 -22.15 33.17 -30.98
N ASP A 226 -21.61 33.33 -29.77
CA ASP A 226 -22.19 34.17 -28.72
C ASP A 226 -21.09 34.69 -27.79
N LYS A 227 -20.68 35.94 -27.99
CA LYS A 227 -19.63 36.59 -27.20
C LYS A 227 -20.06 36.93 -25.76
N THR A 228 -21.35 36.80 -25.43
CA THR A 228 -21.89 37.09 -24.10
C THR A 228 -22.01 35.85 -23.22
N THR A 229 -21.82 34.65 -23.79
CA THR A 229 -21.88 33.40 -23.03
C THR A 229 -20.75 33.30 -22.00
N LYS A 230 -21.07 32.64 -20.88
CA LYS A 230 -20.08 32.18 -19.91
C LYS A 230 -19.64 30.74 -20.16
N TYR A 231 -20.18 30.07 -21.19
CA TYR A 231 -19.70 28.75 -21.62
C TYR A 231 -18.21 28.81 -21.91
N ARG A 232 -17.46 27.84 -21.38
CA ARG A 232 -16.01 27.67 -21.63
C ARG A 232 -15.72 26.22 -21.97
N TYR A 233 -14.64 26.04 -22.72
CA TYR A 233 -14.17 24.73 -23.15
C TYR A 233 -13.36 24.05 -22.04
N PRO A 234 -13.36 22.70 -21.96
CA PRO A 234 -12.39 21.97 -21.16
C PRO A 234 -10.98 22.08 -21.77
N PHE A 235 -9.98 21.74 -20.96
CA PHE A 235 -8.61 21.62 -21.41
C PHE A 235 -7.99 20.29 -20.96
N VAL A 236 -6.90 19.91 -21.61
CA VAL A 236 -5.93 18.94 -21.12
C VAL A 236 -4.57 19.60 -21.16
N PHE A 237 -3.86 19.58 -20.03
CA PHE A 237 -2.45 19.98 -20.00
C PHE A 237 -1.57 18.73 -19.95
N ASP A 238 -0.66 18.63 -20.89
CA ASP A 238 0.39 17.61 -20.97
C ASP A 238 1.65 18.18 -20.31
N SER A 239 2.08 17.60 -19.18
CA SER A 239 3.26 18.06 -18.45
C SER A 239 4.59 17.66 -19.09
N ASP A 240 4.61 16.61 -19.90
CA ASP A 240 5.82 16.03 -20.47
C ASP A 240 6.25 16.80 -21.73
N ASN A 241 5.29 17.09 -22.62
CA ASN A 241 5.50 17.98 -23.77
C ASN A 241 5.33 19.47 -23.41
N GLN A 242 4.80 19.78 -22.22
CA GLN A 242 4.45 21.13 -21.76
C GLN A 242 3.44 21.84 -22.67
N MET A 243 2.41 21.11 -23.11
CA MET A 243 1.42 21.57 -24.10
C MET A 243 0.02 21.66 -23.50
N CYS A 244 -0.66 22.77 -23.77
CA CYS A 244 -2.04 23.03 -23.41
C CYS A 244 -2.95 22.74 -24.62
N TYR A 245 -3.79 21.72 -24.50
CA TYR A 245 -4.80 21.33 -25.48
C TYR A 245 -6.17 21.83 -25.02
N ILE A 246 -6.90 22.50 -25.90
CA ILE A 246 -8.29 22.88 -25.66
C ILE A 246 -9.19 21.86 -26.36
N LEU A 247 -10.17 21.32 -25.64
CA LEU A 247 -11.12 20.37 -26.19
C LEU A 247 -12.30 21.11 -26.82
N TYR A 248 -12.64 20.79 -28.06
CA TYR A 248 -13.76 21.41 -28.78
C TYR A 248 -15.11 20.99 -28.21
N SER A 249 -15.18 19.80 -27.62
CA SER A 249 -16.37 19.21 -27.03
C SER A 249 -16.21 19.02 -25.52
N ALA A 250 -17.31 19.21 -24.77
CA ALA A 250 -17.41 18.88 -23.35
C ALA A 250 -17.84 17.42 -23.09
N ILE A 251 -18.20 16.66 -24.14
CA ILE A 251 -18.62 15.27 -24.03
C ILE A 251 -17.42 14.43 -23.56
N GLN A 252 -17.64 13.59 -22.55
CA GLN A 252 -16.64 12.69 -21.96
C GLN A 252 -17.08 11.23 -21.97
N TYR A 253 -18.39 10.99 -22.01
CA TYR A 253 -19.00 9.67 -21.95
C TYR A 253 -20.21 9.64 -22.89
N ASN A 254 -20.24 8.63 -23.76
CA ASN A 254 -21.39 8.24 -24.56
C ASN A 254 -21.19 6.78 -25.00
N GLN A 255 -22.05 5.88 -24.52
CA GLN A 255 -21.95 4.44 -24.71
C GLN A 255 -23.27 3.86 -25.27
N GLY A 256 -23.23 2.60 -25.69
CA GLY A 256 -24.39 1.83 -26.17
C GLY A 256 -24.35 1.50 -27.67
N ASN A 257 -25.04 0.42 -28.03
CA ASN A 257 -25.00 -0.28 -29.32
C ASN A 257 -25.20 0.56 -30.59
N ARG A 258 -25.69 1.81 -30.47
CA ARG A 258 -25.87 2.72 -31.61
C ARG A 258 -24.60 3.47 -32.02
N TYR A 259 -23.67 3.63 -31.07
CA TYR A 259 -22.43 4.38 -31.24
C TYR A 259 -21.21 3.49 -31.12
N CYS A 260 -21.28 2.52 -30.20
CA CYS A 260 -20.29 1.50 -29.93
C CYS A 260 -20.68 0.18 -30.60
N ASP A 261 -19.78 -0.37 -31.40
CA ASP A 261 -19.72 -1.80 -31.68
C ASP A 261 -19.28 -2.53 -30.39
N ASN A 262 -20.15 -3.43 -29.91
CA ASN A 262 -19.99 -4.18 -28.69
C ASN A 262 -19.64 -5.67 -28.92
N ASP A 263 -19.59 -6.14 -30.18
CA ASP A 263 -19.17 -7.51 -30.50
C ASP A 263 -17.74 -7.59 -31.04
N GLY A 264 -17.15 -6.45 -31.42
CA GLY A 264 -15.76 -6.36 -31.86
C GLY A 264 -15.53 -6.98 -33.24
N SER A 265 -16.60 -7.26 -33.98
CA SER A 265 -16.52 -7.71 -35.35
C SER A 265 -16.34 -6.50 -36.26
N SER A 266 -15.17 -6.44 -36.91
CA SER A 266 -14.90 -5.48 -37.98
C SER A 266 -15.79 -5.67 -39.23
N GLU A 267 -16.79 -6.56 -39.16
CA GLU A 267 -17.78 -6.85 -40.19
C GLU A 267 -19.00 -5.90 -40.13
N GLU A 268 -19.42 -5.41 -38.95
CA GLU A 268 -20.53 -4.44 -38.84
C GLU A 268 -20.08 -2.96 -38.92
N GLY A 269 -18.78 -2.70 -38.75
CA GLY A 269 -18.14 -1.38 -38.95
C GLY A 269 -17.43 -0.88 -37.69
N THR A 270 -16.43 -0.01 -37.85
CA THR A 270 -15.69 0.53 -36.70
C THR A 270 -16.58 1.40 -35.81
N SER A 271 -16.41 1.26 -34.49
CA SER A 271 -17.06 2.12 -33.51
C SER A 271 -16.86 3.60 -33.85
N SER A 272 -17.93 4.37 -33.75
CA SER A 272 -17.90 5.79 -34.10
C SER A 272 -17.06 6.59 -33.10
N LEU A 273 -16.55 7.76 -33.50
CA LEU A 273 -15.99 8.78 -32.58
C LEU A 273 -16.96 9.13 -31.43
N LEU A 274 -18.27 8.92 -31.62
CA LEU A 274 -19.26 9.16 -30.57
C LEU A 274 -19.32 8.04 -29.52
N CYS A 275 -18.76 6.85 -29.78
CA CYS A 275 -18.48 5.89 -28.71
C CYS A 275 -17.29 6.40 -27.92
N MET A 276 -17.51 6.78 -26.66
CA MET A 276 -16.42 7.24 -25.81
C MET A 276 -16.70 7.01 -24.33
N LYS A 277 -15.64 6.82 -23.54
CA LYS A 277 -15.71 6.76 -22.08
C LYS A 277 -14.44 7.38 -21.48
N PRO A 278 -14.53 8.02 -20.31
CA PRO A 278 -13.33 8.45 -19.61
C PRO A 278 -12.65 7.24 -18.97
N TYR A 279 -11.33 7.24 -18.92
CA TYR A 279 -10.50 6.21 -18.30
C TYR A 279 -9.33 6.84 -17.53
N LYS A 280 -8.80 6.11 -16.54
CA LYS A 280 -7.65 6.51 -15.71
C LYS A 280 -6.41 5.74 -16.17
N SER A 281 -5.58 6.37 -16.99
CA SER A 281 -4.35 5.77 -17.51
C SER A 281 -3.17 6.02 -16.59
N ALA A 282 -2.37 4.98 -16.37
CA ALA A 282 -1.08 5.05 -15.68
C ALA A 282 0.03 5.57 -16.60
N GLU A 283 -0.06 5.28 -17.91
CA GLU A 283 0.90 5.76 -18.93
C GLU A 283 0.72 7.26 -19.17
N ASP A 284 -0.55 7.72 -19.18
CA ASP A 284 -0.92 9.12 -19.40
C ASP A 284 -1.07 9.93 -18.11
N ALA A 285 -0.46 9.50 -17.00
CA ALA A 285 -0.51 10.22 -15.73
C ALA A 285 0.11 11.64 -15.79
N HIS A 286 0.85 11.96 -16.84
CA HIS A 286 1.35 13.28 -17.17
C HIS A 286 0.26 14.22 -17.75
N LEU A 287 -0.94 13.72 -18.05
CA LEU A 287 -2.07 14.51 -18.53
C LEU A 287 -2.97 14.98 -17.39
N TYR A 288 -3.35 16.26 -17.44
CA TYR A 288 -4.20 16.95 -16.48
C TYR A 288 -5.49 17.40 -17.18
N TYR A 289 -6.56 16.62 -17.06
CA TYR A 289 -7.89 17.00 -17.58
C TYR A 289 -8.51 18.06 -16.66
N GLY A 290 -8.97 19.18 -17.19
CA GLY A 290 -9.49 20.29 -16.38
C GLY A 290 -10.65 21.06 -17.00
N SER A 291 -11.41 21.72 -16.13
CA SER A 291 -12.36 22.76 -16.53
C SER A 291 -11.69 24.14 -16.54
N ALA A 292 -12.25 25.11 -17.26
CA ALA A 292 -11.87 26.52 -17.17
C ALA A 292 -12.25 27.21 -15.82
N LYS A 293 -12.38 26.41 -14.75
CA LYS A 293 -12.65 26.80 -13.36
C LYS A 293 -11.71 26.08 -12.37
N VAL A 294 -10.64 25.44 -12.85
CA VAL A 294 -9.57 24.94 -11.97
C VAL A 294 -9.02 26.08 -11.12
N ASP A 295 -8.94 25.82 -9.82
CA ASP A 295 -8.38 26.71 -8.79
C ASP A 295 -6.90 27.00 -9.12
N PRO A 296 -6.43 28.26 -9.18
CA PRO A 296 -5.02 28.56 -9.37
C PRO A 296 -4.11 27.85 -8.35
N ASP A 297 -4.57 27.71 -7.10
CA ASP A 297 -3.85 27.09 -5.99
C ASP A 297 -4.14 25.57 -5.86
N TRP A 298 -4.50 24.90 -6.97
CA TRP A 298 -4.91 23.49 -6.99
C TRP A 298 -3.89 22.52 -6.37
N GLU A 299 -2.59 22.80 -6.47
CA GLU A 299 -1.53 21.96 -5.89
C GLU A 299 -1.65 21.84 -4.36
N GLU A 300 -2.12 22.90 -3.67
CA GLU A 300 -2.36 22.91 -2.23
C GLU A 300 -3.79 22.48 -1.88
N ASN A 301 -4.78 22.98 -2.64
CA ASN A 301 -6.21 22.83 -2.33
C ASN A 301 -6.81 21.48 -2.76
N CYS A 302 -6.15 20.74 -3.65
CA CYS A 302 -6.66 19.49 -4.23
C CYS A 302 -5.78 18.27 -3.87
N PRO A 303 -6.33 17.04 -3.83
CA PRO A 303 -5.61 15.85 -3.39
C PRO A 303 -4.83 15.20 -4.56
N MET A 304 -3.81 15.91 -5.07
CA MET A 304 -3.09 15.54 -6.30
C MET A 304 -2.20 14.29 -6.20
N HIS A 305 -1.76 13.93 -5.00
CA HIS A 305 -0.87 12.79 -4.78
C HIS A 305 -1.52 11.77 -3.83
N PRO A 306 -1.37 10.46 -4.07
CA PRO A 306 -1.69 9.45 -3.08
C PRO A 306 -0.88 9.64 -1.80
N VAL A 307 -1.31 9.07 -0.67
CA VAL A 307 -0.53 9.09 0.58
C VAL A 307 -0.05 7.69 0.94
N ARG A 308 1.25 7.52 1.10
CA ARG A 308 1.88 6.25 1.51
C ARG A 308 1.66 5.95 2.98
N ASP A 309 1.68 4.67 3.31
CA ASP A 309 1.46 4.09 4.64
C ASP A 309 0.17 4.58 5.31
N ALA A 310 -0.89 4.82 4.54
CA ALA A 310 -2.08 5.52 4.99
C ALA A 310 -3.38 4.77 4.68
N ILE A 311 -4.30 4.79 5.64
CA ILE A 311 -5.71 4.39 5.48
C ILE A 311 -6.59 5.61 5.76
N PHE A 312 -7.63 5.81 4.95
CA PHE A 312 -8.60 6.88 5.18
C PHE A 312 -9.51 6.60 6.39
N GLY A 313 -9.64 7.61 7.25
CA GLY A 313 -10.41 7.48 8.48
C GLY A 313 -11.25 8.70 8.85
N LYS A 314 -12.05 8.49 9.89
CA LYS A 314 -12.97 9.46 10.49
C LYS A 314 -12.61 9.70 11.95
N TRP A 315 -12.43 10.95 12.31
CA TRP A 315 -12.02 11.39 13.64
C TRP A 315 -13.17 11.30 14.62
N SER A 316 -13.03 10.46 15.65
CA SER A 316 -14.04 10.22 16.68
C SER A 316 -13.39 9.88 18.02
N GLY A 317 -13.85 10.49 19.11
CA GLY A 317 -13.35 10.19 20.47
C GLY A 317 -11.85 10.46 20.68
N GLY A 318 -11.26 11.41 19.95
CA GLY A 318 -9.83 11.72 20.02
C GLY A 318 -8.95 10.63 19.39
N SER A 319 -9.45 9.98 18.33
CA SER A 319 -8.75 8.95 17.56
C SER A 319 -9.29 8.93 16.12
N CYS A 320 -8.48 8.46 15.18
CA CYS A 320 -8.93 8.19 13.83
C CYS A 320 -9.47 6.76 13.75
N VAL A 321 -10.60 6.53 13.08
CA VAL A 321 -11.19 5.20 12.89
C VAL A 321 -11.36 4.95 11.39
N ALA A 322 -10.92 3.81 10.88
CA ALA A 322 -11.03 3.50 9.45
C ALA A 322 -12.48 3.58 9.00
N ILE A 323 -12.71 4.12 7.80
CA ILE A 323 -14.04 4.19 7.22
C ILE A 323 -14.40 2.81 6.65
N ALA A 324 -15.63 2.37 6.87
CA ALA A 324 -16.11 1.13 6.27
C ALA A 324 -16.19 1.31 4.74
N PRO A 325 -15.56 0.43 3.94
CA PRO A 325 -15.65 0.55 2.50
C PRO A 325 -17.08 0.27 2.02
N ALA A 326 -17.50 1.03 1.02
CA ALA A 326 -18.78 0.82 0.33
C ALA A 326 -18.69 -0.34 -0.67
N PHE A 327 -17.50 -0.57 -1.23
CA PHE A 327 -17.18 -1.64 -2.16
C PHE A 327 -15.71 -2.07 -1.96
N GLN A 328 -15.40 -3.33 -2.24
CA GLN A 328 -14.05 -3.88 -2.17
C GLN A 328 -13.83 -4.82 -3.35
N GLU A 329 -12.69 -4.69 -4.02
CA GLU A 329 -12.28 -5.52 -5.14
C GLU A 329 -10.79 -5.82 -5.04
N TYR A 330 -10.33 -6.87 -5.72
CA TYR A 330 -8.91 -7.19 -5.81
C TYR A 330 -8.29 -6.44 -7.00
N ALA A 331 -7.18 -5.75 -6.76
CA ALA A 331 -6.39 -5.03 -7.75
C ALA A 331 -4.95 -5.56 -7.74
N ASN A 332 -4.30 -5.68 -8.90
CA ASN A 332 -2.93 -6.19 -8.96
C ASN A 332 -1.88 -5.12 -8.60
N SER A 333 -2.26 -3.86 -8.71
CA SER A 333 -1.39 -2.69 -8.62
C SER A 333 -2.10 -1.50 -7.97
N THR A 334 -1.34 -0.46 -7.61
CA THR A 334 -1.89 0.80 -7.09
C THR A 334 -2.70 1.51 -8.19
N GLU A 335 -2.23 1.37 -9.42
CA GLU A 335 -2.73 1.92 -10.66
C GLU A 335 -4.09 1.30 -11.04
N ASP A 336 -4.21 -0.03 -10.97
CA ASP A 336 -5.47 -0.79 -11.14
C ASP A 336 -6.52 -0.29 -10.14
N CYS A 337 -6.14 -0.12 -8.86
CA CYS A 337 -7.04 0.38 -7.84
C CYS A 337 -7.45 1.84 -8.08
N ALA A 338 -6.54 2.67 -8.62
CA ALA A 338 -6.85 4.04 -9.01
C ALA A 338 -7.84 4.10 -10.20
N ALA A 339 -7.78 3.15 -11.14
CA ALA A 339 -8.74 3.02 -12.23
C ALA A 339 -10.12 2.58 -11.74
N ILE A 340 -10.20 1.50 -10.95
CA ILE A 340 -11.45 1.04 -10.31
C ILE A 340 -12.09 2.17 -9.48
N LEU A 341 -11.27 2.93 -8.75
CA LEU A 341 -11.73 4.10 -8.00
C LEU A 341 -12.27 5.21 -8.91
N PHE A 342 -11.62 5.49 -10.02
CA PHE A 342 -12.03 6.54 -10.96
C PHE A 342 -13.37 6.22 -11.62
N ASP A 343 -13.57 4.97 -12.07
CA ASP A 343 -14.81 4.51 -12.70
C ASP A 343 -16.03 4.60 -11.77
N ASN A 344 -15.83 4.44 -10.47
CA ASN A 344 -16.87 4.54 -9.44
C ASN A 344 -17.01 5.95 -8.82
N SER A 345 -16.22 6.93 -9.29
CA SER A 345 -16.17 8.27 -8.71
C SER A 345 -17.40 9.13 -9.04
N ALA A 346 -17.44 10.37 -8.54
CA ALA A 346 -18.54 11.30 -8.80
C ALA A 346 -18.80 11.46 -10.31
N THR A 347 -20.06 11.33 -10.73
CA THR A 347 -20.48 11.48 -12.13
C THR A 347 -21.69 12.41 -12.24
N ASP A 348 -21.63 13.36 -13.16
CA ASP A 348 -22.73 14.27 -13.49
C ASP A 348 -23.64 13.73 -14.61
N LEU A 349 -23.69 12.41 -14.77
CA LEU A 349 -24.57 11.71 -15.70
C LEU A 349 -25.28 10.57 -14.96
N ASP A 350 -26.56 10.36 -15.27
CA ASP A 350 -27.25 9.14 -14.85
C ASP A 350 -26.85 8.03 -15.82
N ILE A 351 -25.75 7.34 -15.48
CA ILE A 351 -25.28 6.13 -16.17
C ILE A 351 -26.19 4.98 -15.69
N ASP A 352 -27.06 4.50 -16.58
CA ASP A 352 -27.94 3.36 -16.34
C ASP A 352 -27.48 2.18 -17.21
N VAL A 353 -26.74 1.27 -16.58
CA VAL A 353 -26.16 0.06 -17.19
C VAL A 353 -27.23 -0.80 -17.89
N VAL A 354 -28.49 -0.74 -17.44
CA VAL A 354 -29.60 -1.49 -18.07
C VAL A 354 -29.97 -0.89 -19.45
N ASN A 355 -29.72 0.40 -19.66
CA ASN A 355 -29.90 1.05 -20.96
C ASN A 355 -28.66 0.96 -21.86
N GLU A 356 -27.47 0.69 -21.31
CA GLU A 356 -26.27 0.39 -22.12
C GLU A 356 -26.43 -0.93 -22.90
N GLU A 357 -27.06 -1.95 -22.29
CA GLU A 357 -27.46 -3.19 -22.95
C GLU A 357 -28.72 -3.06 -23.86
N PHE A 358 -29.26 -1.84 -24.06
CA PHE A 358 -30.46 -1.63 -24.88
C PHE A 358 -30.17 -1.83 -26.37
N ASN A 359 -30.27 -3.08 -26.81
CA ASN A 359 -30.14 -3.45 -28.21
C ASN A 359 -31.40 -3.02 -28.99
N GLU A 360 -31.35 -1.82 -29.57
CA GLU A 360 -32.41 -1.21 -30.41
C GLU A 360 -32.93 -2.20 -31.48
N LEU A 361 -32.02 -2.93 -32.16
CA LEU A 361 -32.33 -3.93 -33.18
C LEU A 361 -33.15 -5.11 -32.63
N LYS A 362 -32.80 -5.61 -31.44
CA LYS A 362 -33.52 -6.70 -30.75
C LYS A 362 -34.89 -6.24 -30.28
N GLU A 363 -34.99 -5.03 -29.74
CA GLU A 363 -36.27 -4.47 -29.29
C GLU A 363 -37.19 -4.12 -30.46
N LEU A 364 -36.68 -3.50 -31.53
CA LEU A 364 -37.38 -3.29 -32.81
C LEU A 364 -37.86 -4.62 -33.39
N THR A 365 -36.98 -5.62 -33.49
CA THR A 365 -37.33 -6.95 -34.00
C THR A 365 -38.38 -7.63 -33.13
N SER A 366 -38.30 -7.47 -31.79
CA SER A 366 -39.31 -8.01 -30.87
C SER A 366 -40.65 -7.27 -30.98
N GLY A 367 -40.62 -5.94 -31.17
CA GLY A 367 -41.78 -5.08 -31.34
C GLY A 367 -42.52 -5.40 -32.63
N LEU A 368 -41.79 -5.56 -33.74
CA LEU A 368 -42.34 -6.00 -35.03
C LEU A 368 -42.91 -7.42 -34.93
N LYS A 369 -42.18 -8.38 -34.35
CA LYS A 369 -42.67 -9.78 -34.16
C LYS A 369 -43.88 -9.89 -33.23
N ARG A 370 -44.05 -8.97 -32.27
CA ARG A 370 -45.15 -8.97 -31.29
C ARG A 370 -46.21 -7.90 -31.57
N LEU A 371 -46.14 -7.22 -32.72
CA LEU A 371 -47.01 -6.10 -33.11
C LEU A 371 -47.15 -5.00 -32.03
N ASN A 372 -46.10 -4.82 -31.23
CA ASN A 372 -46.09 -3.84 -30.15
C ASN A 372 -45.55 -2.50 -30.66
N LEU A 373 -46.47 -1.64 -31.08
CA LEU A 373 -46.16 -0.33 -31.66
C LEU A 373 -45.36 0.59 -30.72
N SER A 374 -45.48 0.46 -29.40
CA SER A 374 -44.68 1.28 -28.47
C SER A 374 -43.23 0.81 -28.37
N LYS A 375 -42.96 -0.50 -28.43
CA LYS A 375 -41.58 -1.02 -28.55
C LYS A 375 -40.93 -0.60 -29.87
N VAL A 376 -41.68 -0.66 -30.97
CA VAL A 376 -41.20 -0.20 -32.30
C VAL A 376 -40.96 1.31 -32.30
N ALA A 377 -41.88 2.11 -31.77
CA ALA A 377 -41.72 3.56 -31.71
C ALA A 377 -40.55 3.97 -30.80
N ASN A 378 -40.36 3.30 -29.66
CA ASN A 378 -39.23 3.58 -28.77
C ASN A 378 -37.90 3.24 -29.44
N ALA A 379 -37.79 2.09 -30.11
CA ALA A 379 -36.54 1.70 -30.80
C ALA A 379 -36.19 2.58 -32.03
N ILE A 380 -37.16 3.28 -32.63
CA ILE A 380 -36.93 4.14 -33.81
C ILE A 380 -36.81 5.63 -33.43
N PHE A 381 -37.61 6.10 -32.46
CA PHE A 381 -37.83 7.53 -32.21
C PHE A 381 -37.51 8.01 -30.79
N SER A 382 -37.19 7.14 -29.84
CA SER A 382 -36.65 7.61 -28.55
C SER A 382 -35.19 8.05 -28.74
N PRO A 383 -34.80 9.23 -28.26
CA PRO A 383 -33.38 9.50 -28.03
C PRO A 383 -32.88 8.60 -26.89
N LEU A 384 -31.64 8.12 -27.01
CA LEU A 384 -31.02 7.19 -26.05
C LEU A 384 -30.72 7.81 -24.69
N SER A 385 -30.70 9.14 -24.59
CA SER A 385 -30.90 9.82 -23.32
C SER A 385 -32.38 10.07 -23.11
N ASN A 386 -32.90 9.68 -21.94
CA ASN A 386 -34.22 10.10 -21.49
C ASN A 386 -34.40 11.62 -21.76
N VAL A 387 -35.43 12.01 -22.50
CA VAL A 387 -35.76 13.45 -22.73
C VAL A 387 -36.05 14.17 -21.40
N ALA A 388 -36.40 13.39 -20.36
CA ALA A 388 -36.52 13.80 -18.97
C ALA A 388 -35.52 13.04 -18.06
N GLY A 389 -34.35 12.67 -18.58
CA GLY A 389 -33.24 12.17 -17.78
C GLY A 389 -32.75 13.30 -16.92
N THR A 390 -32.99 13.20 -15.62
CA THR A 390 -32.77 14.26 -14.64
C THR A 390 -31.28 14.48 -14.41
N SER A 391 -30.61 15.02 -15.42
CA SER A 391 -29.18 15.33 -15.52
C SER A 391 -28.54 15.56 -14.16
N ARG A 392 -28.05 14.47 -13.57
CA ARG A 392 -27.56 14.47 -12.20
C ARG A 392 -26.40 15.44 -12.08
N ILE A 393 -26.42 16.23 -11.01
CA ILE A 393 -25.28 17.04 -10.62
C ILE A 393 -24.76 16.42 -9.34
N SER A 394 -23.65 15.69 -9.43
CA SER A 394 -23.02 14.99 -8.31
C SER A 394 -22.59 15.96 -7.22
N ARG A 395 -22.20 17.20 -7.59
CA ARG A 395 -21.53 18.17 -6.72
C ARG A 395 -20.27 17.58 -6.05
N GLY A 396 -19.57 16.68 -6.74
CA GLY A 396 -18.44 15.94 -6.19
C GLY A 396 -18.80 14.84 -5.20
N VAL A 397 -20.07 14.45 -5.07
CA VAL A 397 -20.50 13.32 -4.23
C VAL A 397 -20.44 12.01 -5.05
N GLY A 398 -19.54 11.11 -4.65
CA GLY A 398 -19.30 9.81 -5.28
C GLY A 398 -18.32 8.98 -4.46
N MET A 399 -17.89 7.83 -4.98
CA MET A 399 -16.85 7.00 -4.35
C MET A 399 -15.48 7.55 -4.76
N ASN A 400 -15.06 8.65 -4.13
CA ASN A 400 -13.91 9.43 -4.59
C ASN A 400 -12.59 9.10 -3.89
N TRP A 401 -12.62 8.20 -2.90
CA TRP A 401 -11.47 7.80 -2.09
C TRP A 401 -11.37 6.27 -2.07
N ALA A 402 -10.16 5.73 -2.13
CA ALA A 402 -9.89 4.32 -1.83
C ALA A 402 -8.71 4.18 -0.87
N THR A 403 -8.63 3.03 -0.22
CA THR A 403 -7.40 2.53 0.39
C THR A 403 -7.00 1.26 -0.35
N TYR A 404 -5.82 1.26 -0.96
CA TYR A 404 -5.19 0.08 -1.54
C TYR A 404 -4.26 -0.55 -0.49
N ASP A 405 -4.34 -1.86 -0.28
CA ASP A 405 -3.40 -2.59 0.57
C ASP A 405 -2.52 -3.52 -0.25
N LYS A 406 -1.22 -3.20 -0.36
CA LYS A 406 -0.27 -3.97 -1.17
C LYS A 406 -0.05 -5.39 -0.67
N ASP A 407 -0.17 -5.62 0.65
CA ASP A 407 0.08 -6.92 1.25
C ASP A 407 -1.02 -7.93 0.89
N SER A 408 -2.25 -7.45 0.59
CA SER A 408 -3.41 -8.27 0.25
C SER A 408 -3.94 -8.09 -1.17
N GLY A 409 -3.51 -7.06 -1.90
CA GLY A 409 -4.06 -6.65 -3.20
C GLY A 409 -5.47 -6.08 -3.12
N MET A 410 -5.96 -5.72 -1.93
CA MET A 410 -7.35 -5.27 -1.75
C MET A 410 -7.48 -3.76 -2.00
N CYS A 411 -8.34 -3.41 -2.95
CA CYS A 411 -8.78 -2.05 -3.23
C CYS A 411 -10.12 -1.77 -2.53
N ALA A 412 -10.09 -0.95 -1.48
CA ALA A 412 -11.26 -0.67 -0.64
C ALA A 412 -11.80 0.75 -0.90
N LEU A 413 -12.91 0.85 -1.65
CA LEU A 413 -13.50 2.12 -2.08
C LEU A 413 -14.46 2.69 -1.01
N ILE A 414 -14.42 4.01 -0.83
CA ILE A 414 -15.09 4.74 0.25
C ILE A 414 -15.96 5.86 -0.33
N ASN A 415 -17.17 6.02 0.21
CA ASN A 415 -18.14 7.05 -0.17
C ASN A 415 -18.36 8.15 0.90
N GLU A 416 -17.73 8.03 2.09
CA GLU A 416 -17.75 9.09 3.10
C GLU A 416 -16.48 9.95 3.04
N THR A 417 -16.62 11.28 3.13
CA THR A 417 -15.48 12.20 3.18
C THR A 417 -14.57 11.90 4.39
N PRO A 418 -13.27 11.57 4.17
CA PRO A 418 -12.33 11.32 5.26
C PRO A 418 -11.87 12.62 5.90
N ASN A 419 -11.56 12.57 7.21
CA ASN A 419 -11.08 13.75 7.95
C ASN A 419 -9.93 13.45 8.94
N CYS A 420 -9.32 12.28 8.81
CA CYS A 420 -8.00 11.93 9.36
C CYS A 420 -7.40 10.75 8.57
N LEU A 421 -6.11 10.47 8.80
CA LEU A 421 -5.44 9.25 8.31
C LEU A 421 -5.05 8.35 9.48
N ILE A 422 -4.91 7.06 9.18
CA ILE A 422 -4.35 6.03 10.07
C ILE A 422 -3.07 5.54 9.44
N LEU A 423 -1.98 5.51 10.22
CA LEU A 423 -0.70 4.97 9.78
C LEU A 423 -0.81 3.44 9.70
N ASN A 424 -0.65 2.87 8.52
CA ASN A 424 -0.47 1.44 8.29
C ASN A 424 0.50 1.20 7.13
N ALA A 425 1.67 0.63 7.43
CA ALA A 425 2.65 0.28 6.41
C ALA A 425 2.07 -0.71 5.39
N GLY A 426 2.36 -0.49 4.11
CA GLY A 426 1.83 -1.27 2.99
C GLY A 426 0.54 -0.72 2.38
N SER A 427 -0.20 0.13 3.10
CA SER A 427 -1.43 0.76 2.56
C SER A 427 -1.16 2.09 1.85
N ILE A 428 -1.89 2.38 0.78
CA ILE A 428 -1.88 3.67 0.07
C ILE A 428 -3.30 4.25 0.05
N ALA A 429 -3.43 5.51 0.45
CA ALA A 429 -4.66 6.27 0.38
C ALA A 429 -4.76 7.02 -0.97
N LEU A 430 -5.72 6.64 -1.81
CA LEU A 430 -5.92 7.08 -3.19
C LEU A 430 -7.15 7.99 -3.34
N THR A 431 -7.11 8.95 -4.27
CA THR A 431 -8.32 9.70 -4.67
C THR A 431 -8.53 9.63 -6.18
N ALA A 432 -9.78 9.68 -6.62
CA ALA A 432 -10.11 9.64 -8.05
C ALA A 432 -9.48 10.81 -8.86
N ILE A 433 -9.17 11.93 -8.19
CA ILE A 433 -8.60 13.13 -8.80
C ILE A 433 -7.07 13.03 -8.97
N GLY A 434 -6.35 12.57 -7.94
CA GLY A 434 -4.88 12.55 -7.92
C GLY A 434 -4.22 11.53 -8.84
N SER A 435 -2.89 11.56 -8.90
CA SER A 435 -2.09 10.63 -9.72
C SER A 435 -2.43 9.16 -9.41
N PRO A 436 -2.55 8.29 -10.43
CA PRO A 436 -2.74 6.85 -10.23
C PRO A 436 -1.45 6.14 -9.78
N LEU A 437 -0.29 6.79 -9.89
CA LEU A 437 1.01 6.13 -9.78
C LEU A 437 1.53 6.08 -8.34
N GLU A 438 2.05 4.92 -7.94
CA GLU A 438 2.65 4.75 -6.62
C GLU A 438 3.86 5.67 -6.37
N TYR A 439 4.66 5.95 -7.40
CA TYR A 439 5.91 6.71 -7.22
C TYR A 439 5.65 8.18 -6.82
N ASP A 440 4.52 8.75 -7.25
CA ASP A 440 4.06 10.10 -6.92
C ASP A 440 3.51 10.23 -5.49
N ALA A 441 3.31 9.11 -4.79
CA ALA A 441 2.66 9.11 -3.50
C ALA A 441 3.53 9.79 -2.42
N VAL A 442 2.95 10.78 -1.73
CA VAL A 442 3.61 11.52 -0.66
C VAL A 442 3.64 10.72 0.65
N ASN A 443 4.67 10.94 1.46
CA ASN A 443 4.80 10.30 2.76
C ASN A 443 3.67 10.72 3.71
N TYR A 444 3.26 9.79 4.59
CA TYR A 444 2.38 10.06 5.72
C TYR A 444 2.87 11.28 6.53
N PRO A 445 1.99 12.20 6.99
CA PRO A 445 2.39 13.39 7.73
C PRO A 445 2.84 13.06 9.17
N CYS A 446 4.09 12.63 9.34
CA CYS A 446 4.66 12.17 10.62
C CYS A 446 4.70 13.21 11.76
N HIS A 447 4.37 14.47 11.48
CA HIS A 447 4.20 15.51 12.50
C HIS A 447 2.84 15.45 13.21
N ILE A 448 1.87 14.66 12.68
CA ILE A 448 0.53 14.47 13.25
C ILE A 448 0.46 13.11 13.97
N ASP A 449 0.85 13.10 15.23
CA ASP A 449 0.79 11.91 16.09
C ASP A 449 -0.60 11.73 16.72
N THR A 450 -1.35 10.74 16.23
CA THR A 450 -2.68 10.38 16.77
C THR A 450 -2.88 8.87 16.77
N ASN A 451 -3.74 8.37 17.66
CA ASN A 451 -4.15 6.98 17.66
C ASN A 451 -5.13 6.68 16.52
N GLY A 452 -4.77 5.77 15.63
CA GLY A 452 -5.63 5.19 14.60
C GLY A 452 -6.20 3.84 15.01
N TYR A 453 -7.38 3.50 14.49
CA TYR A 453 -7.97 2.16 14.50
C TYR A 453 -8.01 1.66 13.06
N VAL A 454 -7.29 0.57 12.79
CA VAL A 454 -7.07 0.03 11.43
C VAL A 454 -8.35 -0.57 10.85
N GLU A 455 -9.16 -1.22 11.69
CA GLU A 455 -10.42 -1.83 11.27
C GLU A 455 -11.60 -0.87 11.42
N PRO A 456 -12.56 -0.88 10.48
CA PRO A 456 -13.75 -0.06 10.58
C PRO A 456 -14.70 -0.57 11.67
N ARG A 457 -15.18 0.32 12.53
CA ARG A 457 -16.15 -0.02 13.58
C ARG A 457 -17.53 -0.30 12.99
N ALA A 458 -17.84 -1.58 12.79
CA ALA A 458 -19.18 -2.02 12.47
C ALA A 458 -20.19 -1.58 13.54
N LYS A 459 -21.39 -1.14 13.13
CA LYS A 459 -22.52 -0.87 14.03
C LYS A 459 -23.11 -2.20 14.55
N THR A 460 -22.45 -2.82 15.52
CA THR A 460 -22.92 -4.07 16.13
C THR A 460 -24.15 -3.82 17.02
N THR A 461 -25.32 -4.24 16.54
CA THR A 461 -26.57 -4.25 17.32
C THR A 461 -26.62 -5.37 18.36
N ASN A 462 -25.76 -6.40 18.24
CA ASN A 462 -25.68 -7.53 19.15
C ASN A 462 -24.68 -7.29 20.28
N LYS A 463 -25.20 -7.03 21.48
CA LYS A 463 -24.48 -6.78 22.74
C LYS A 463 -23.80 -8.02 23.36
N TYR A 464 -23.72 -9.13 22.60
CA TYR A 464 -23.42 -10.49 23.10
C TYR A 464 -22.46 -11.30 22.22
N LEU A 465 -21.90 -10.73 21.13
CA LEU A 465 -20.72 -11.33 20.51
C LEU A 465 -19.46 -10.83 21.21
N ASP A 466 -18.44 -11.70 21.29
CA ASP A 466 -17.08 -11.28 21.60
C ASP A 466 -16.68 -10.18 20.62
N VAL A 467 -16.39 -8.98 21.14
CA VAL A 467 -15.96 -7.86 20.31
C VAL A 467 -14.55 -8.19 19.80
N PRO A 468 -14.33 -8.27 18.47
CA PRO A 468 -13.01 -8.56 17.92
C PRO A 468 -12.00 -7.52 18.39
N PHE A 469 -10.74 -7.92 18.50
CA PHE A 469 -9.70 -7.04 19.01
C PHE A 469 -9.45 -5.88 18.04
N GLU A 470 -9.84 -4.66 18.42
CA GLU A 470 -9.64 -3.48 17.58
C GLU A 470 -8.13 -3.13 17.49
N VAL A 471 -7.51 -3.46 16.37
CA VAL A 471 -6.09 -3.15 16.09
C VAL A 471 -5.89 -1.63 16.02
N THR A 472 -4.96 -1.11 16.84
CA THR A 472 -4.62 0.33 16.87
C THR A 472 -3.18 0.61 16.43
N THR A 473 -2.96 1.77 15.82
CA THR A 473 -1.63 2.28 15.46
C THR A 473 -1.40 3.69 15.97
N ALA A 474 -0.13 4.02 16.25
CA ALA A 474 0.29 5.39 16.54
C ALA A 474 1.80 5.57 16.30
N LEU A 475 2.25 6.81 16.10
CA LEU A 475 3.67 7.14 15.99
C LEU A 475 4.39 7.07 17.33
N SER A 476 3.68 7.30 18.44
CA SER A 476 4.24 7.27 19.80
C SER A 476 3.57 6.25 20.70
N MET A 477 4.37 5.63 21.57
CA MET A 477 3.85 4.80 22.67
C MET A 477 3.02 5.60 23.69
N LYS A 478 3.11 6.94 23.68
CA LYS A 478 2.27 7.83 24.52
C LYS A 478 0.86 8.04 23.97
N THR A 479 0.70 8.00 22.64
CA THR A 479 -0.58 8.23 21.96
C THR A 479 -1.31 6.92 21.68
N LEU A 480 -0.59 5.80 21.50
CA LEU A 480 -1.16 4.47 21.31
C LEU A 480 -2.07 4.05 22.47
N LYS A 481 -3.35 3.84 22.17
CA LYS A 481 -4.35 3.26 23.07
C LYS A 481 -4.29 1.73 22.94
N CYS A 482 -3.49 1.09 23.80
CA CYS A 482 -3.29 -0.36 23.78
C CYS A 482 -3.74 -1.04 25.08
N ASN A 483 -4.54 -2.09 24.93
CA ASN A 483 -5.07 -2.97 25.99
C ASN A 483 -4.50 -4.41 25.91
N ALA A 484 -3.71 -4.74 24.89
CA ALA A 484 -3.04 -6.04 24.73
C ALA A 484 -1.52 -5.89 24.51
N TYR A 485 -0.97 -6.38 23.40
CA TYR A 485 0.47 -6.37 23.14
C TYR A 485 0.86 -5.26 22.17
N VAL A 486 1.92 -4.54 22.52
CA VAL A 486 2.55 -3.54 21.63
C VAL A 486 3.62 -4.21 20.78
N HIS A 487 3.55 -3.95 19.48
CA HIS A 487 4.52 -4.32 18.45
C HIS A 487 5.11 -3.07 17.83
N THR A 488 6.31 -3.18 17.28
CA THR A 488 6.94 -2.15 16.45
C THR A 488 6.89 -2.60 14.99
N LYS A 489 6.23 -1.82 14.13
CA LYS A 489 6.30 -1.96 12.67
C LYS A 489 7.20 -0.86 12.10
N TYR A 490 7.66 -1.05 10.87
CA TYR A 490 8.38 -0.04 10.09
C TYR A 490 7.48 0.44 8.95
N SER A 491 7.53 1.74 8.65
CA SER A 491 6.88 2.42 7.54
C SER A 491 7.94 3.24 6.80
N ASP A 492 7.88 3.30 5.48
CA ASP A 492 8.83 4.08 4.68
C ASP A 492 8.65 5.59 4.89
N SER A 493 7.42 6.02 5.18
CA SER A 493 7.08 7.41 5.47
C SER A 493 7.68 7.92 6.79
N CYS A 494 7.54 7.16 7.88
CA CYS A 494 7.80 7.64 9.25
C CYS A 494 8.80 6.80 10.06
N GLY A 495 9.37 5.74 9.48
CA GLY A 495 10.24 4.82 10.18
C GLY A 495 9.48 3.93 11.17
N THR A 496 9.98 3.76 12.39
CA THR A 496 9.36 2.84 13.36
C THR A 496 8.15 3.44 14.06
N TYR A 497 7.01 2.76 13.96
CA TYR A 497 5.76 3.10 14.63
C TYR A 497 5.23 1.95 15.46
N PHE A 498 4.22 2.21 16.29
CA PHE A 498 3.67 1.23 17.23
C PHE A 498 2.30 0.73 16.77
N LEU A 499 2.10 -0.58 16.91
CA LEU A 499 0.88 -1.33 16.61
C LEU A 499 0.44 -2.05 17.89
N CYS A 500 -0.83 -1.98 18.26
CA CYS A 500 -1.41 -2.83 19.29
C CYS A 500 -2.18 -3.99 18.66
N SER A 501 -1.90 -5.23 19.07
CA SER A 501 -2.70 -6.40 18.72
C SER A 501 -2.79 -7.39 19.89
N ASP A 502 -3.73 -8.33 19.78
CA ASP A 502 -3.91 -9.47 20.70
C ASP A 502 -2.85 -10.58 20.50
N VAL A 503 -2.23 -10.63 19.33
CA VAL A 503 -1.17 -11.57 18.98
C VAL A 503 0.04 -11.36 19.89
N LYS A 504 0.53 -12.43 20.53
CA LYS A 504 1.74 -12.35 21.36
C LYS A 504 2.97 -12.05 20.49
N PRO A 505 3.82 -11.06 20.85
CA PRO A 505 5.08 -10.82 20.14
C PRO A 505 5.95 -12.07 20.19
N ASN A 506 6.43 -12.50 19.02
CA ASN A 506 7.14 -13.76 18.87
C ASN A 506 8.34 -13.83 19.85
N TRP A 507 8.49 -14.95 20.57
CA TRP A 507 9.46 -15.09 21.66
C TRP A 507 10.89 -14.76 21.20
N PHE A 508 11.24 -15.13 19.97
CA PHE A 508 12.52 -14.83 19.36
C PHE A 508 12.80 -13.31 19.22
N ILE A 509 11.78 -12.53 18.86
CA ILE A 509 11.89 -11.06 18.74
C ILE A 509 12.06 -10.42 20.13
N ARG A 510 11.33 -10.92 21.14
CA ARG A 510 11.52 -10.50 22.54
C ARG A 510 12.93 -10.83 23.05
N PHE A 511 13.47 -12.00 22.69
CA PHE A 511 14.84 -12.41 23.02
C PHE A 511 15.89 -11.50 22.36
N LEU A 512 15.73 -11.19 21.07
CA LEU A 512 16.61 -10.26 20.33
C LEU A 512 16.58 -8.84 20.92
N HIS A 513 15.41 -8.32 21.29
CA HIS A 513 15.27 -7.05 21.99
C HIS A 513 15.94 -7.06 23.37
N MET A 514 15.74 -8.13 24.16
CA MET A 514 16.33 -8.28 25.50
C MET A 514 17.86 -8.31 25.49
N ILE A 515 18.49 -8.77 24.39
CA ILE A 515 19.95 -8.85 24.24
C ILE A 515 20.51 -7.62 23.49
N GLY A 516 19.67 -6.70 22.99
CA GLY A 516 20.10 -5.50 22.27
C GLY A 516 20.67 -5.80 20.87
N LEU A 517 20.24 -6.93 20.28
CA LEU A 517 20.63 -7.43 18.96
C LEU A 517 19.54 -7.16 17.89
N TYR A 518 18.86 -6.02 17.97
CA TYR A 518 17.83 -5.64 16.99
C TYR A 518 18.42 -5.22 15.63
N ASN A 519 19.65 -4.68 15.59
CA ASN A 519 20.32 -4.32 14.34
C ASN A 519 20.95 -5.55 13.67
N THR A 520 20.63 -5.78 12.39
CA THR A 520 21.20 -6.83 11.52
C THR A 520 22.73 -6.94 11.63
N LYS A 521 23.44 -5.80 11.62
CA LYS A 521 24.90 -5.72 11.78
C LYS A 521 25.41 -6.32 13.10
N ARG A 522 24.65 -6.21 14.20
CA ARG A 522 25.02 -6.83 15.49
C ARG A 522 24.74 -8.34 15.50
N ILE A 523 23.70 -8.79 14.79
CA ILE A 523 23.41 -10.22 14.61
C ILE A 523 24.58 -10.88 13.85
N VAL A 524 25.02 -10.30 12.73
CA VAL A 524 26.16 -10.81 11.95
C VAL A 524 27.44 -10.88 12.80
N ILE A 525 27.77 -9.82 13.55
CA ILE A 525 28.93 -9.81 14.45
C ILE A 525 28.82 -10.92 15.52
N PHE A 526 27.66 -11.10 16.14
CA PHE A 526 27.45 -12.15 17.13
C PHE A 526 27.59 -13.57 16.53
N VAL A 527 27.09 -13.80 15.31
CA VAL A 527 27.27 -15.07 14.58
C VAL A 527 28.75 -15.31 14.25
N CYS A 528 29.49 -14.29 13.81
CA CYS A 528 30.94 -14.41 13.60
C CYS A 528 31.72 -14.67 14.90
N CYS A 529 31.39 -14.01 16.01
CA CYS A 529 32.04 -14.24 17.31
C CYS A 529 31.73 -15.64 17.90
N THR A 530 30.50 -16.13 17.74
CA THR A 530 30.12 -17.46 18.24
C THR A 530 30.71 -18.58 17.39
N THR A 531 30.69 -18.46 16.06
CA THR A 531 31.34 -19.44 15.15
C THR A 531 32.85 -19.50 15.36
N THR A 532 33.54 -18.37 15.51
CA THR A 532 34.99 -18.36 15.81
C THR A 532 35.30 -18.97 17.18
N ALA A 533 34.49 -18.72 18.22
CA ALA A 533 34.64 -19.38 19.52
C ALA A 533 34.43 -20.91 19.46
N ILE A 534 33.48 -21.38 18.65
CA ILE A 534 33.25 -22.82 18.43
C ILE A 534 34.43 -23.45 17.67
N VAL A 535 34.98 -22.78 16.65
CA VAL A 535 36.16 -23.27 15.93
C VAL A 535 37.40 -23.31 16.84
N LEU A 536 37.61 -22.29 17.68
CA LEU A 536 38.70 -22.25 18.65
C LEU A 536 38.58 -23.36 19.71
N THR A 537 37.40 -23.59 20.26
CA THR A 537 37.19 -24.69 21.25
C THR A 537 37.41 -26.07 20.62
N ILE A 538 36.94 -26.30 19.38
CA ILE A 538 37.23 -27.55 18.63
C ILE A 538 38.74 -27.70 18.35
N TRP A 539 39.45 -26.62 18.02
CA TRP A 539 40.89 -26.63 17.77
C TRP A 539 41.69 -26.94 19.06
N ILE A 540 41.34 -26.30 20.17
CA ILE A 540 41.92 -26.57 21.50
C ILE A 540 41.67 -28.03 21.88
N TRP A 541 40.46 -28.54 21.72
CA TRP A 541 40.11 -29.93 22.03
C TRP A 541 40.91 -30.94 21.20
N LYS A 542 41.04 -30.71 19.89
CA LYS A 542 41.92 -31.52 19.01
C LYS A 542 43.39 -31.46 19.44
N ARG A 543 43.89 -30.30 19.87
CA ARG A 543 45.28 -30.13 20.37
C ARG A 543 45.50 -30.92 21.66
N PHE A 544 44.56 -30.88 22.60
CA PHE A 544 44.61 -31.67 23.83
C PHE A 544 44.57 -33.19 23.57
N ILE A 545 43.74 -33.66 22.63
CA ILE A 545 43.72 -35.08 22.25
C ILE A 545 45.06 -35.50 21.60
N LYS A 546 45.67 -34.64 20.78
CA LYS A 546 46.97 -34.93 20.15
C LYS A 546 48.11 -34.98 21.18
N ALA A 547 48.04 -34.16 22.24
CA ALA A 547 49.02 -34.15 23.34
C ALA A 547 48.89 -35.37 24.28
N LYS A 548 47.75 -36.05 24.34
CA LYS A 548 47.56 -37.30 25.09
C LYS A 548 47.99 -38.58 24.35
N LYS A 549 48.51 -38.46 23.13
CA LYS A 549 49.23 -39.56 22.47
C LYS A 549 50.70 -39.49 22.89
N GLU A 550 51.03 -40.15 23.99
CA GLU A 550 52.41 -40.55 24.25
C GLU A 550 52.93 -41.35 23.04
N PRO A 551 54.17 -41.10 22.57
CA PRO A 551 54.77 -41.96 21.56
C PRO A 551 54.93 -43.36 22.16
N ALA A 552 54.46 -44.39 21.46
CA ALA A 552 54.70 -45.77 21.85
C ALA A 552 56.22 -46.01 21.99
N PRO A 553 56.67 -46.79 23.00
CA PRO A 553 58.09 -47.05 23.18
C PRO A 553 58.68 -47.65 21.91
N PRO A 554 59.89 -47.23 21.47
CA PRO A 554 60.49 -47.74 20.26
C PRO A 554 60.73 -49.25 20.37
N SER A 555 60.22 -50.01 19.39
CA SER A 555 60.40 -51.45 19.32
C SER A 555 61.88 -51.81 19.19
N PHE A 556 62.32 -52.78 20.01
CA PHE A 556 63.71 -53.21 20.17
C PHE A 556 64.40 -53.55 18.84
N ASP A 557 63.64 -54.08 17.88
CA ASP A 557 64.09 -54.43 16.51
C ASP A 557 64.75 -53.26 15.74
N LYS A 558 64.44 -52.00 16.09
CA LYS A 558 65.01 -50.83 15.39
C LYS A 558 66.43 -50.46 15.87
N TYR A 559 66.92 -51.06 16.95
CA TYR A 559 68.30 -50.90 17.42
C TYR A 559 69.22 -52.05 17.02
N LEU A 560 68.66 -53.19 16.60
CA LEU A 560 69.42 -54.37 16.16
C LEU A 560 69.76 -54.39 14.66
N SER A 561 69.13 -53.55 13.84
CA SER A 561 69.40 -53.49 12.38
C SER A 561 70.62 -52.63 11.99
N ASN A 562 71.38 -52.12 12.97
CA ASN A 562 72.48 -51.16 12.75
C ASN A 562 73.85 -51.68 13.18
N TYR A 563 73.97 -52.97 13.49
CA TYR A 563 75.23 -53.61 13.86
C TYR A 563 75.41 -54.92 13.09
N ASP A 564 75.97 -54.81 11.89
CA ASP A 564 76.72 -55.92 11.30
C ASP A 564 77.91 -56.21 12.22
N TYR A 565 78.04 -57.46 12.66
CA TYR A 565 79.30 -57.99 13.18
C TYR A 565 79.62 -59.30 12.46
N ASP A 566 80.47 -59.15 11.47
CA ASP A 566 81.21 -60.26 10.87
C ASP A 566 82.18 -60.85 11.92
N THR A 567 82.51 -62.13 11.77
CA THR A 567 83.00 -62.97 12.88
C THR A 567 84.47 -62.73 13.27
N THR A 568 84.76 -62.70 14.57
CA THR A 568 86.02 -63.24 15.13
C THR A 568 85.77 -63.93 16.48
N LEU A 569 86.33 -65.13 16.66
CA LEU A 569 86.42 -65.79 17.96
C LEU A 569 87.49 -65.10 18.82
N ASP A 570 87.24 -64.94 20.11
CA ASP A 570 87.92 -65.69 21.17
C ASP A 570 87.31 -65.34 22.55
N ALA A 571 87.48 -66.22 23.53
CA ALA A 571 86.83 -66.16 24.84
C ALA A 571 87.77 -65.68 25.95
N ASP A 572 87.22 -65.10 27.03
CA ASP A 572 87.62 -65.44 28.40
C ASP A 572 86.67 -64.89 29.51
N ASN A 573 86.14 -65.82 30.31
CA ASN A 573 85.94 -65.86 31.77
C ASN A 573 85.25 -64.77 32.66
N GLU A 574 84.33 -65.29 33.51
CA GLU A 574 84.13 -65.03 34.97
C GLU A 574 83.60 -63.67 35.51
N THR A 575 83.03 -63.50 36.73
CA THR A 575 82.28 -64.35 37.72
C THR A 575 81.49 -63.48 38.76
N GLU A 576 80.39 -64.04 39.30
CA GLU A 576 79.90 -64.04 40.72
C GLU A 576 79.42 -62.83 41.60
N GLN A 577 78.64 -63.23 42.64
CA GLN A 577 78.26 -62.59 43.94
C GLN A 577 77.20 -61.45 43.97
N ARG A 578 76.09 -61.39 44.76
CA ARG A 578 75.41 -62.15 45.87
C ARG A 578 75.40 -61.44 47.25
N LEU A 579 74.29 -61.60 48.01
CA LEU A 579 74.00 -61.28 49.44
C LEU A 579 73.31 -59.91 49.73
N ASP A 580 72.45 -59.70 50.74
CA ASP A 580 71.55 -60.60 51.53
C ASP A 580 70.41 -59.81 52.26
N SER A 581 69.91 -60.25 53.43
CA SER A 581 68.51 -60.27 53.88
C SER A 581 68.06 -59.29 55.00
N SER A 582 66.78 -59.41 55.43
CA SER A 582 66.08 -58.92 56.66
C SER A 582 65.18 -57.66 56.56
N ALA A 583 64.10 -57.46 57.35
CA ALA A 583 63.08 -58.33 58.00
C ALA A 583 61.92 -57.49 58.64
N TYR A 584 60.79 -58.11 59.03
CA TYR A 584 59.74 -57.62 60.00
C TYR A 584 58.85 -56.39 59.58
N SER A 585 57.57 -56.19 59.99
CA SER A 585 56.63 -56.95 60.87
C SER A 585 55.11 -56.58 60.73
N TRP A 586 54.20 -57.56 60.89
CA TRP A 586 52.77 -57.54 61.38
C TRP A 586 51.71 -56.52 60.85
N GLY A 587 50.40 -56.86 60.75
CA GLY A 587 49.68 -58.04 61.25
C GLY A 587 48.24 -58.29 60.69
N GLU A 588 47.52 -59.17 61.38
CA GLU A 588 46.28 -59.95 61.08
C GLU A 588 44.93 -59.17 60.94
N ALA A 589 43.74 -59.78 60.73
CA ALA A 589 43.25 -60.91 59.88
C ALA A 589 41.72 -61.16 60.10
N VAL A 590 41.10 -62.02 59.26
CA VAL A 590 39.83 -62.82 59.44
C VAL A 590 38.45 -62.10 59.48
N GLN A 591 37.56 -62.43 58.52
CA GLN A 591 36.30 -63.20 58.72
C GLN A 591 35.57 -63.57 57.40
N ARG A 592 34.76 -64.66 57.46
CA ARG A 592 33.92 -65.36 56.44
C ARG A 592 32.83 -66.14 57.25
N PRO A 593 31.78 -66.80 56.69
CA PRO A 593 31.08 -66.72 55.38
C PRO A 593 29.50 -66.75 55.48
N SER A 594 28.84 -67.08 54.36
CA SER A 594 27.66 -67.99 54.18
C SER A 594 26.16 -67.56 54.37
N ASP A 595 25.42 -67.76 53.25
CA ASP A 595 24.13 -68.48 53.07
C ASP A 595 22.71 -67.87 53.28
N VAL A 596 21.77 -68.42 52.46
CA VAL A 596 20.27 -68.43 52.55
C VAL A 596 19.55 -67.07 52.27
N THR A 597 18.55 -66.85 51.39
CA THR A 597 17.75 -67.59 50.37
C THR A 597 17.08 -66.58 49.39
N PRO A 598 16.61 -67.00 48.20
CA PRO A 598 15.66 -66.24 47.38
C PRO A 598 14.20 -66.78 47.48
N VAL A 599 13.19 -65.90 47.51
CA VAL A 599 11.77 -66.25 47.28
C VAL A 599 11.11 -65.24 46.32
N LYS A 600 10.32 -65.76 45.37
CA LYS A 600 9.63 -65.03 44.30
C LYS A 600 8.35 -64.33 44.79
N LEU A 601 7.85 -63.35 44.04
CA LEU A 601 6.59 -63.48 43.26
C LEU A 601 6.28 -62.25 42.37
N SER A 602 5.85 -62.57 41.13
CA SER A 602 4.84 -61.97 40.22
C SER A 602 4.40 -60.49 40.35
N LYS A 603 4.01 -59.78 39.28
CA LYS A 603 3.21 -60.11 38.07
C LYS A 603 3.78 -59.39 36.80
N ILE A 604 3.70 -59.91 35.56
CA ILE A 604 2.52 -60.28 34.72
C ILE A 604 1.70 -59.01 34.37
N ASN A 605 1.51 -58.61 33.11
CA ASN A 605 1.83 -59.22 31.80
C ASN A 605 2.28 -58.14 30.81
#